data_AF-A0A8H9UN29-F1
#
_entry.id   AF-A0A8H9UN29-F1
#
_cell.length_a   1.000
_cell.length_b   1.000
_cell.length_c   1.000
_cell.angle_alpha   90.00
_cell.angle_beta   90.00
_cell.angle_gamma   90.00
#
_symmetry.space_group_name_H-M   'P 1'
#
loop_
_entity.id
_entity.type
_entity.pdbx_description
1 polymer ?
#
loop_
_entity_poly.entity_id
_entity_poly.type
_entity_poly.pdbx_seq_one_letter_code
_entity_poly.pdbx_strand_id
1 'polypeptide(L)'
;MNDREFQRFLEESKARNRHNGYSYTDTPTSYEVPFTEEERTGIDEVIRSITPRDRYMPTRKAIKNNLKHFLMSFDSYEQLPSKIEDVIIGTCRSHGRDNYHRKVFYLLRSLDVISSSAVTNYLQRQATRLGYELPSDGYCANLTTICTKVITAINHHAEVGNISLTANEPDFEFDVYAQAEGF
;
A
#
# COMPACT_ATOMS: atom_id res chain seq x y z
N MET A 1 -25.40 32.45 52.91
CA MET A 1 -25.33 30.99 53.07
C MET A 1 -23.85 30.65 53.02
N ASN A 2 -23.30 30.07 54.09
CA ASN A 2 -21.86 29.82 54.19
C ASN A 2 -21.53 28.51 53.44
N ASP A 3 -20.44 28.43 52.69
CA ASP A 3 -20.10 27.24 51.86
C ASP A 3 -20.07 25.93 52.69
N ARG A 4 -19.67 26.02 53.96
CA ARG A 4 -19.69 24.89 54.90
C ARG A 4 -21.09 24.37 55.22
N GLU A 5 -22.08 25.25 55.28
CA GLU A 5 -23.47 24.87 55.52
C GLU A 5 -24.06 24.16 54.29
N PHE A 6 -23.68 24.62 53.10
CA PHE A 6 -24.08 24.00 51.84
C PHE A 6 -23.45 22.60 51.66
N GLN A 7 -22.17 22.44 51.99
CA GLN A 7 -21.52 21.12 51.98
C GLN A 7 -22.18 20.14 52.95
N ARG A 8 -22.50 20.60 54.17
CA ARG A 8 -23.18 19.77 55.18
C ARG A 8 -24.58 19.34 54.72
N PHE A 9 -25.33 20.26 54.10
CA PHE A 9 -26.63 19.97 53.50
C PHE A 9 -26.54 18.92 52.39
N LEU A 10 -25.51 18.98 51.53
CA LEU A 10 -25.30 17.99 50.46
C LEU A 10 -24.95 16.60 51.02
N GLU A 11 -24.10 16.52 52.04
CA GLU A 11 -23.77 15.24 52.70
C GLU A 11 -25.00 14.63 53.38
N GLU A 12 -25.78 15.44 54.09
CA GLU A 12 -27.00 15.00 54.77
C GLU A 12 -28.10 14.60 53.77
N SER A 13 -28.19 15.27 52.62
CA SER A 13 -29.09 14.88 51.54
C SER A 13 -28.66 13.56 50.88
N LYS A 14 -27.34 13.33 50.68
CA LYS A 14 -26.82 12.05 50.18
C LYS A 14 -27.09 10.90 51.15
N ALA A 15 -26.90 11.14 52.45
CA ALA A 15 -27.17 10.14 53.49
C ALA A 15 -28.67 9.77 53.56
N ARG A 16 -29.56 10.77 53.53
CA ARG A 16 -31.02 10.55 53.49
C ARG A 16 -31.46 9.81 52.23
N ASN A 17 -30.90 10.15 51.06
CA ASN A 17 -31.22 9.44 49.82
C ASN A 17 -30.77 7.96 49.82
N ARG A 18 -29.61 7.66 50.43
CA ARG A 18 -29.16 6.28 50.65
C ARG A 18 -30.07 5.52 51.63
N HIS A 19 -30.46 6.15 52.73
CA HIS A 19 -31.34 5.52 53.73
C HIS A 19 -32.76 5.29 53.21
N ASN A 20 -33.28 6.19 52.37
CA ASN A 20 -34.62 6.10 51.80
C ASN A 20 -34.73 5.14 50.60
N GLY A 21 -33.65 4.46 50.20
CA GLY A 21 -33.67 3.50 49.09
C GLY A 21 -33.83 4.12 47.69
N TYR A 22 -33.77 5.44 47.55
CA TYR A 22 -33.86 6.10 46.24
C TYR A 22 -32.57 6.00 45.40
N SER A 23 -31.48 5.52 45.99
CA SER A 23 -30.21 5.24 45.29
C SER A 23 -29.85 3.75 45.38
N TYR A 24 -30.61 2.88 44.69
CA TYR A 24 -30.21 1.49 44.43
C TYR A 24 -29.11 1.42 43.35
N THR A 25 -27.96 2.02 43.63
CA THR A 25 -26.77 1.86 42.79
C THR A 25 -25.64 1.23 43.62
N ASP A 26 -25.94 0.10 44.26
CA ASP A 26 -24.94 -0.92 44.64
C ASP A 26 -24.63 -1.84 43.44
N THR A 27 -24.93 -1.38 42.23
CA THR A 27 -24.45 -2.00 41.01
C THR A 27 -22.94 -1.75 40.92
N PRO A 28 -22.11 -2.81 40.85
CA PRO A 28 -20.68 -2.64 40.71
C PRO A 28 -20.38 -1.83 39.44
N THR A 29 -19.33 -0.99 39.48
CA THR A 29 -18.91 -0.16 38.34
C THR A 29 -18.63 -0.98 37.07
N SER A 30 -18.34 -2.27 37.23
CA SER A 30 -18.25 -3.26 36.17
C SER A 30 -18.99 -4.53 36.59
N TYR A 31 -20.00 -4.93 35.82
CA TYR A 31 -20.64 -6.24 35.93
C TYR A 31 -20.32 -7.03 34.67
N GLU A 32 -19.48 -8.05 34.81
CA GLU A 32 -19.28 -9.02 33.73
C GLU A 32 -20.30 -10.14 33.90
N VAL A 33 -21.09 -10.38 32.85
CA VAL A 33 -22.02 -11.51 32.83
C VAL A 33 -21.20 -12.80 32.79
N PRO A 34 -21.43 -13.76 33.71
CA PRO A 34 -20.67 -15.01 33.74
C PRO A 34 -21.13 -15.93 32.61
N PHE A 35 -20.64 -15.72 31.39
CA PHE A 35 -20.84 -16.64 30.29
C PHE A 35 -19.84 -17.79 30.34
N THR A 36 -20.31 -19.00 30.06
CA THR A 36 -19.47 -20.15 29.75
C THR A 36 -18.74 -19.95 28.42
N GLU A 37 -17.64 -20.68 28.18
CA GLU A 37 -16.88 -20.58 26.92
C GLU A 37 -17.75 -20.91 25.70
N GLU A 38 -18.67 -21.87 25.84
CA GLU A 38 -19.63 -22.26 24.79
C GLU A 38 -20.60 -21.12 24.45
N GLU A 39 -21.17 -20.47 25.48
CA GLU A 39 -22.07 -19.33 25.29
C GLU A 39 -21.36 -18.13 24.66
N ARG A 40 -20.10 -17.86 25.04
CA ARG A 40 -19.28 -16.81 24.41
C ARG A 40 -19.07 -17.09 22.94
N THR A 41 -18.76 -18.35 22.59
CA THR A 41 -18.54 -18.76 21.20
C THR A 41 -19.84 -18.63 20.38
N GLY A 42 -20.97 -19.07 20.93
CA GLY A 42 -22.27 -18.93 20.28
C GLY A 42 -22.68 -17.47 20.09
N ILE A 43 -22.44 -16.60 21.08
CA ILE A 43 -22.69 -15.17 20.97
C ILE A 43 -21.78 -14.53 19.91
N ASP A 44 -20.50 -14.88 19.87
CA ASP A 44 -19.55 -14.38 18.85
C ASP A 44 -19.96 -14.80 17.43
N GLU A 45 -20.48 -16.01 17.25
CA GLU A 45 -21.00 -16.48 15.96
C GLU A 45 -22.25 -15.70 15.54
N VAL A 46 -23.18 -15.49 16.47
CA VAL A 46 -24.39 -14.69 16.23
C VAL A 46 -24.01 -13.26 15.88
N ILE A 47 -23.11 -12.63 16.63
CA ILE A 47 -22.59 -11.30 16.35
C ILE A 47 -21.92 -11.28 14.97
N ARG A 48 -21.08 -12.24 14.63
CA ARG A 48 -20.44 -12.34 13.29
C ARG A 48 -21.44 -12.51 12.15
N SER A 49 -22.58 -13.14 12.40
CA SER A 49 -23.64 -13.36 11.41
C SER A 49 -24.48 -12.11 11.15
N ILE A 50 -24.69 -11.27 12.18
CA ILE A 50 -25.53 -10.06 12.13
C ILE A 50 -24.69 -8.84 11.77
N THR A 51 -23.45 -8.76 12.27
CA THR A 51 -22.57 -7.62 12.02
C THR A 51 -22.23 -7.62 10.53
N PRO A 52 -22.48 -6.52 9.81
CA PRO A 52 -22.02 -6.41 8.44
C PRO A 52 -20.51 -6.65 8.47
N ARG A 53 -20.06 -7.68 7.73
CA ARG A 53 -18.63 -7.82 7.44
C ARG A 53 -18.25 -6.53 6.74
N ASP A 54 -17.62 -5.62 7.47
CA ASP A 54 -16.81 -4.58 6.88
C ASP A 54 -15.78 -5.34 6.05
N ARG A 55 -16.08 -5.50 4.76
CA ARG A 55 -15.05 -5.90 3.81
C ARG A 55 -14.06 -4.77 3.95
N TYR A 56 -12.96 -5.05 4.64
CA TYR A 56 -11.80 -4.19 4.61
C TYR A 56 -11.50 -3.96 3.13
N MET A 57 -11.95 -2.83 2.60
CA MET A 57 -11.62 -2.43 1.24
C MET A 57 -10.16 -2.06 1.34
N PRO A 58 -9.25 -2.87 0.77
CA PRO A 58 -7.85 -2.50 0.81
C PRO A 58 -7.75 -1.17 0.09
N THR A 59 -7.31 -0.14 0.79
CA THR A 59 -6.98 1.15 0.17
C THR A 59 -6.05 0.83 -0.99
N ARG A 60 -6.45 1.23 -2.22
CA ARG A 60 -5.71 0.91 -3.44
C ARG A 60 -4.25 1.30 -3.24
N LYS A 61 -3.37 0.30 -3.13
CA LYS A 61 -1.95 0.53 -2.83
C LYS A 61 -1.33 1.25 -4.02
N ALA A 62 -0.94 2.50 -3.82
CA ALA A 62 -0.14 3.25 -4.77
C ALA A 62 1.33 3.02 -4.43
N ILE A 63 2.13 2.58 -5.41
CA ILE A 63 3.56 2.37 -5.25
C ILE A 63 4.30 3.43 -6.07
N LYS A 64 5.27 4.11 -5.46
CA LYS A 64 6.14 5.05 -6.16
C LYS A 64 7.06 4.30 -7.11
N ASN A 65 7.15 4.78 -8.35
CA ASN A 65 7.99 4.17 -9.37
C ASN A 65 9.40 4.78 -9.35
N ASN A 66 10.27 4.21 -8.53
CA ASN A 66 11.66 4.65 -8.43
C ASN A 66 12.48 4.34 -9.70
N LEU A 67 11.96 3.46 -10.57
CA LEU A 67 12.65 3.02 -11.79
C LEU A 67 12.40 3.95 -12.97
N LYS A 68 11.45 4.89 -12.88
CA LYS A 68 11.07 5.74 -14.03
C LYS A 68 12.28 6.48 -14.60
N HIS A 69 13.07 7.14 -13.76
CA HIS A 69 14.24 7.91 -14.20
C HIS A 69 15.28 7.03 -14.90
N PHE A 70 15.53 5.84 -14.35
CA PHE A 70 16.42 4.85 -14.97
C PHE A 70 15.87 4.34 -16.30
N LEU A 71 14.58 4.02 -16.39
CA LEU A 71 13.98 3.51 -17.62
C LEU A 71 13.79 4.59 -18.69
N MET A 72 13.77 5.87 -18.31
CA MET A 72 13.67 6.98 -19.26
C MET A 72 14.93 7.16 -20.12
N SER A 73 16.11 6.71 -19.66
CA SER A 73 17.35 6.78 -20.45
C SER A 73 17.37 5.82 -21.63
N PHE A 74 16.47 4.85 -21.68
CA PHE A 74 16.34 3.88 -22.77
C PHE A 74 15.18 4.27 -23.69
N ASP A 75 15.43 4.34 -25.00
CA ASP A 75 14.40 4.70 -25.98
C ASP A 75 13.48 3.54 -26.30
N SER A 76 14.03 2.33 -26.37
CA SER A 76 13.31 1.10 -26.68
C SER A 76 13.56 0.01 -25.64
N TYR A 77 12.68 -0.98 -25.62
CA TYR A 77 12.83 -2.17 -24.77
C TYR A 77 14.09 -2.98 -25.11
N GLU A 78 14.53 -2.96 -26.37
CA GLU A 78 15.67 -3.76 -26.86
C GLU A 78 17.02 -3.18 -26.44
N GLN A 79 17.07 -1.94 -25.98
CA GLN A 79 18.28 -1.29 -25.45
C GLN A 79 18.53 -1.59 -23.96
N LEU A 80 17.61 -2.33 -23.33
CA LEU A 80 17.64 -2.60 -21.91
C LEU A 80 18.75 -3.62 -21.58
N PRO A 81 19.51 -3.46 -20.49
CA PRO A 81 20.52 -4.45 -20.13
C PRO A 81 19.89 -5.84 -19.93
N SER A 82 20.50 -6.87 -20.53
CA SER A 82 19.97 -8.25 -20.52
C SER A 82 19.58 -8.74 -19.11
N LYS A 83 20.36 -8.39 -18.08
CA LYS A 83 20.04 -8.73 -16.68
C LYS A 83 18.69 -8.18 -16.21
N ILE A 84 18.37 -6.94 -16.57
CA ILE A 84 17.11 -6.29 -16.19
C ILE A 84 15.97 -6.85 -17.04
N GLU A 85 16.24 -7.12 -18.32
CA GLU A 85 15.29 -7.74 -19.23
C GLU A 85 14.83 -9.09 -18.70
N ASP A 86 15.78 -9.93 -18.27
CA ASP A 86 15.52 -11.24 -17.69
C ASP A 86 14.69 -11.17 -16.42
N VAL A 87 14.90 -10.16 -15.56
CA VAL A 87 14.05 -9.96 -14.37
C VAL A 87 12.62 -9.58 -14.77
N ILE A 88 12.45 -8.68 -15.76
CA ILE A 88 11.12 -8.30 -16.26
C ILE A 88 10.42 -9.51 -16.89
N ILE A 89 11.11 -10.28 -17.72
CA ILE A 89 10.56 -11.48 -18.36
C ILE A 89 10.25 -12.55 -17.31
N GLY A 90 11.17 -12.82 -16.38
CA GLY A 90 11.00 -13.80 -15.32
C GLY A 90 9.82 -13.48 -14.41
N THR A 91 9.67 -12.21 -14.02
CA THR A 91 8.50 -11.76 -13.24
C THR A 91 7.19 -11.83 -14.02
N CYS A 92 7.19 -11.54 -15.32
CA CYS A 92 6.00 -11.72 -16.17
C CYS A 92 5.61 -13.20 -16.31
N ARG A 93 6.60 -14.09 -16.50
CA ARG A 93 6.42 -15.54 -16.60
C ARG A 93 5.89 -16.15 -15.30
N SER A 94 6.40 -15.71 -14.15
CA SER A 94 5.92 -16.21 -12.85
C SER A 94 4.44 -15.90 -12.59
N HIS A 95 3.88 -14.91 -13.29
CA HIS A 95 2.46 -14.55 -13.25
C HIS A 95 1.66 -15.09 -14.46
N GLY A 96 2.26 -15.95 -15.29
CA GLY A 96 1.64 -16.59 -16.46
C GLY A 96 1.35 -15.65 -17.63
N ARG A 97 2.12 -14.55 -17.78
CA ARG A 97 1.87 -13.49 -18.76
C ARG A 97 3.13 -13.11 -19.55
N ASP A 98 3.61 -14.05 -20.33
CA ASP A 98 4.87 -13.92 -21.07
C ASP A 98 4.90 -12.73 -22.04
N ASN A 99 3.76 -12.35 -22.63
CA ASN A 99 3.69 -11.29 -23.64
C ASN A 99 3.64 -9.86 -23.06
N TYR A 100 3.69 -9.70 -21.73
CA TYR A 100 3.42 -8.40 -21.10
C TYR A 100 4.69 -7.57 -20.84
N HIS A 101 5.88 -8.16 -20.97
CA HIS A 101 7.17 -7.52 -20.68
C HIS A 101 7.34 -6.15 -21.37
N ARG A 102 7.07 -6.05 -22.69
CA ARG A 102 7.13 -4.77 -23.43
C ARG A 102 6.13 -3.73 -22.88
N LYS A 103 4.90 -4.15 -22.61
CA LYS A 103 3.84 -3.25 -22.11
C LYS A 103 4.18 -2.73 -20.71
N VAL A 104 4.69 -3.60 -19.85
CA VAL A 104 5.14 -3.25 -18.49
C VAL A 104 6.28 -2.24 -18.55
N PHE A 105 7.28 -2.46 -19.42
CA PHE A 105 8.36 -1.50 -19.61
C PHE A 105 7.85 -0.10 -19.97
N TYR A 106 6.97 0.03 -20.97
CA TYR A 106 6.44 1.33 -21.36
C TYR A 106 5.54 1.98 -20.29
N LEU A 107 4.85 1.18 -19.47
CA LEU A 107 4.09 1.69 -18.32
C LEU A 107 5.01 2.22 -17.22
N LEU A 108 6.08 1.46 -16.88
CA LEU A 108 7.07 1.88 -15.90
C LEU A 108 7.92 3.07 -16.38
N ARG A 109 8.12 3.24 -17.69
CA ARG A 109 8.80 4.42 -18.23
C ARG A 109 7.94 5.69 -18.17
N SER A 110 6.62 5.56 -18.24
CA SER A 110 5.70 6.70 -18.36
C SER A 110 5.10 7.19 -17.03
N LEU A 111 4.81 6.27 -16.11
CA LEU A 111 4.08 6.58 -14.87
C LEU A 111 5.03 6.81 -13.67
N ASP A 112 4.84 7.92 -12.94
CA ASP A 112 5.55 8.19 -11.68
C ASP A 112 5.03 7.33 -10.51
N VAL A 113 3.74 7.01 -10.53
CA VAL A 113 3.08 6.24 -9.47
C VAL A 113 2.26 5.14 -10.11
N ILE A 114 2.53 3.89 -9.69
CA ILE A 114 1.78 2.73 -10.14
C ILE A 114 0.58 2.53 -9.23
N SER A 115 -0.60 2.74 -9.81
CA SER A 115 -1.90 2.49 -9.19
C SER A 115 -2.90 2.08 -10.28
N SER A 116 -3.97 1.39 -9.90
CA SER A 116 -4.99 0.96 -10.88
C SER A 116 -5.55 2.15 -11.66
N SER A 117 -5.84 3.26 -10.97
CA SER A 117 -6.34 4.49 -11.59
C SER A 117 -5.32 5.16 -12.53
N ALA A 118 -4.03 5.16 -12.19
CA ALA A 118 -3.00 5.72 -13.06
C ALA A 118 -2.87 4.89 -14.36
N VAL A 119 -2.87 3.56 -14.24
CA VAL A 119 -2.80 2.65 -15.38
C VAL A 119 -4.06 2.74 -16.25
N THR A 120 -5.27 2.75 -15.66
CA THR A 120 -6.52 2.92 -16.42
C THR A 120 -6.51 4.24 -17.19
N ASN A 121 -6.17 5.35 -16.53
CA ASN A 121 -6.17 6.68 -17.16
C ASN A 121 -5.14 6.75 -18.31
N TYR A 122 -3.96 6.17 -18.11
CA TYR A 122 -2.94 6.13 -19.15
C TYR A 122 -3.40 5.32 -20.36
N LEU A 123 -3.91 4.10 -20.14
CA LEU A 123 -4.37 3.23 -21.22
C LEU A 123 -5.62 3.77 -21.91
N GLN A 124 -6.55 4.39 -21.18
CA GLN A 124 -7.73 5.04 -21.77
C GLN A 124 -7.31 6.18 -22.70
N ARG A 125 -6.41 7.07 -22.27
CA ARG A 125 -5.89 8.17 -23.12
C ARG A 125 -5.21 7.64 -24.38
N GLN A 126 -4.46 6.53 -24.27
CA GLN A 126 -3.84 5.88 -25.42
C GLN A 126 -4.88 5.26 -26.37
N ALA A 127 -5.86 4.56 -25.83
CA ALA A 127 -6.94 3.93 -26.59
C ALA A 127 -7.79 4.97 -27.32
N THR A 128 -8.17 6.07 -26.65
CA THR A 128 -8.94 7.15 -27.29
C THR A 128 -8.15 7.85 -28.39
N ARG A 129 -6.82 8.00 -28.23
CA ARG A 129 -5.95 8.59 -29.25
C ARG A 129 -5.84 7.71 -30.50
N LEU A 130 -5.82 6.39 -30.32
CA LEU A 130 -5.63 5.41 -31.39
C LEU A 130 -6.95 4.85 -31.95
N GLY A 131 -8.09 5.21 -31.35
CA GLY A 131 -9.40 4.69 -31.74
C GLY A 131 -9.63 3.22 -31.37
N TYR A 132 -8.93 2.71 -30.35
CA TYR A 132 -9.09 1.32 -29.88
C TYR A 132 -10.17 1.20 -28.80
N GLU A 133 -10.62 -0.04 -28.56
CA GLU A 133 -11.53 -0.34 -27.46
C GLU A 133 -10.94 0.01 -26.09
N LEU A 134 -11.81 0.44 -25.19
CA LEU A 134 -11.42 0.80 -23.84
C LEU A 134 -10.93 -0.44 -23.08
N PRO A 135 -9.81 -0.32 -22.34
CA PRO A 135 -9.28 -1.45 -21.58
C PRO A 135 -10.23 -1.82 -20.44
N SER A 136 -10.44 -3.12 -20.26
CA SER A 136 -11.22 -3.66 -19.13
C SER A 136 -10.54 -3.33 -17.79
N ASP A 137 -11.33 -3.07 -16.74
CA ASP A 137 -10.83 -2.79 -15.39
C ASP A 137 -9.99 -3.94 -14.84
N GLY A 138 -10.43 -5.19 -15.07
CA GLY A 138 -9.67 -6.39 -14.68
C GLY A 138 -8.31 -6.50 -15.38
N TYR A 139 -8.21 -6.04 -16.64
CA TYR A 139 -6.95 -5.99 -17.35
C TYR A 139 -5.99 -4.95 -16.75
N CYS A 140 -6.50 -3.78 -16.38
CA CYS A 140 -5.72 -2.71 -15.77
C CYS A 140 -5.23 -3.11 -14.35
N ALA A 141 -6.07 -3.79 -13.57
CA ALA A 141 -5.70 -4.31 -12.26
C ALA A 141 -4.58 -5.37 -12.35
N ASN A 142 -4.64 -6.26 -13.34
CA ASN A 142 -3.59 -7.25 -13.60
C ASN A 142 -2.27 -6.58 -14.01
N LEU A 143 -2.30 -5.61 -14.92
CA LEU A 143 -1.11 -4.86 -15.32
C LEU A 143 -0.50 -4.10 -14.13
N THR A 144 -1.34 -3.49 -13.30
CA THR A 144 -0.88 -2.80 -12.08
C THR A 144 -0.15 -3.77 -11.17
N THR A 145 -0.73 -4.95 -10.92
CA THR A 145 -0.11 -5.99 -10.09
C THR A 145 1.26 -6.40 -10.64
N ILE A 146 1.36 -6.67 -11.94
CA ILE A 146 2.64 -7.05 -12.56
C ILE A 146 3.66 -5.92 -12.46
N CYS A 147 3.28 -4.68 -12.75
CA CYS A 147 4.17 -3.52 -12.61
C CYS A 147 4.70 -3.38 -11.18
N THR A 148 3.82 -3.55 -10.17
CA THR A 148 4.25 -3.51 -8.76
C THR A 148 5.25 -4.61 -8.42
N LYS A 149 5.06 -5.82 -8.96
CA LYS A 149 5.95 -6.96 -8.74
C LYS A 149 7.30 -6.80 -9.44
N VAL A 150 7.30 -6.24 -10.64
CA VAL A 150 8.52 -5.92 -11.39
C VAL A 150 9.35 -4.88 -10.63
N ILE A 151 8.71 -3.81 -10.12
CA ILE A 151 9.40 -2.82 -9.28
C ILE A 151 10.03 -3.51 -8.06
N THR A 152 9.27 -4.36 -7.36
CA THR A 152 9.80 -5.05 -6.16
C THR A 152 10.96 -5.99 -6.49
N ALA A 153 10.90 -6.71 -7.61
CA ALA A 153 11.94 -7.63 -8.02
C ALA A 153 13.22 -6.90 -8.43
N ILE A 154 13.10 -5.86 -9.26
CA ILE A 154 14.25 -5.07 -9.69
C ILE A 154 14.93 -4.40 -8.48
N ASN A 155 14.16 -3.82 -7.56
CA ASN A 155 14.72 -3.24 -6.33
C ASN A 155 15.45 -4.28 -5.48
N HIS A 156 14.87 -5.47 -5.30
CA HIS A 156 15.54 -6.56 -4.59
C HIS A 156 16.84 -7.00 -5.28
N HIS A 157 16.85 -7.11 -6.62
CA HIS A 157 18.07 -7.43 -7.36
C HIS A 157 19.12 -6.32 -7.29
N ALA A 158 18.70 -5.05 -7.19
CA ALA A 158 19.60 -3.93 -6.96
C ALA A 158 20.19 -3.94 -5.54
N GLU A 159 19.38 -4.24 -4.51
CA GLU A 159 19.83 -4.37 -3.12
C GLU A 159 20.83 -5.52 -2.93
N VAL A 160 20.62 -6.64 -3.61
CA VAL A 160 21.55 -7.78 -3.62
C VAL A 160 22.83 -7.50 -4.41
N GLY A 161 22.87 -6.43 -5.22
CA GLY A 161 24.02 -6.05 -6.04
C GLY A 161 24.11 -6.78 -7.39
N ASN A 162 23.03 -7.43 -7.83
CA ASN A 162 22.98 -8.12 -9.13
C ASN A 162 22.79 -7.15 -10.31
N ILE A 163 22.16 -5.98 -10.04
CA ILE A 163 21.80 -4.95 -11.02
C ILE A 163 22.23 -3.59 -10.48
N SER A 164 22.91 -2.79 -11.29
CA SER A 164 23.15 -1.37 -11.02
C SER A 164 22.02 -0.52 -11.61
N LEU A 165 21.39 0.30 -10.77
CA LEU A 165 20.37 1.29 -11.18
C LEU A 165 20.95 2.71 -11.31
N THR A 166 22.27 2.84 -11.19
CA THR A 166 23.02 4.09 -11.33
C THR A 166 23.28 4.37 -12.81
N ALA A 167 22.78 5.51 -13.29
CA ALA A 167 23.03 5.97 -14.66
C ALA A 167 24.45 6.56 -14.88
N ASN A 168 25.40 6.33 -13.96
CA ASN A 168 26.76 6.84 -14.04
C ASN A 168 27.76 5.78 -13.54
N GLU A 169 28.26 4.95 -14.45
CA GLU A 169 29.66 4.53 -14.42
C GLU A 169 30.28 5.03 -15.72
N PRO A 170 30.92 6.21 -15.72
CA PRO A 170 31.99 6.43 -16.67
C PRO A 170 33.21 5.70 -16.12
N ASP A 171 33.57 4.57 -16.74
CA ASP A 171 34.90 3.92 -16.60
C ASP A 171 36.01 4.77 -17.26
N PHE A 172 35.90 6.10 -17.18
CA PHE A 172 36.96 7.02 -17.51
C PHE A 172 37.42 7.67 -16.20
N GLU A 173 38.43 7.07 -15.57
CA GLU A 173 39.40 7.87 -14.83
C GLU A 173 40.01 8.85 -15.83
N PHE A 174 39.42 10.03 -15.94
CA PHE A 174 40.04 11.15 -16.63
C PHE A 174 41.15 11.65 -15.71
N ASP A 175 42.32 11.02 -15.80
CA ASP A 175 43.52 11.50 -15.13
C ASP A 175 43.96 12.81 -15.80
N VAL A 176 43.56 13.92 -15.19
CA VAL A 176 43.89 15.29 -15.61
C VAL A 176 45.42 15.50 -15.70
N TYR A 177 46.23 14.64 -15.06
CA TYR A 177 47.68 14.74 -15.06
C TYR A 177 48.38 13.93 -16.15
N ALA A 178 47.69 13.02 -16.86
CA ALA A 178 48.30 12.25 -17.95
C ALA A 178 48.57 13.09 -19.22
N GLN A 179 47.93 14.27 -19.37
CA GLN A 179 48.13 15.18 -20.50
C GLN A 179 49.18 16.29 -20.24
N ALA A 180 49.76 16.35 -19.04
CA ALA A 180 50.71 17.41 -18.69
C ALA A 180 52.17 17.12 -19.10
N GLU A 181 52.47 15.90 -19.58
CA GLU A 181 53.81 15.49 -20.03
C GLU A 181 53.82 15.21 -21.54
N GLY A 182 53.67 16.25 -22.39
CA GLY A 182 53.79 16.02 -23.83
C GLY A 182 53.37 17.14 -24.77
N PHE A 183 53.72 18.39 -24.49
CA PHE A 183 53.76 19.47 -25.49
C PHE A 183 54.97 20.37 -25.29
#